data_AF-A0A081NIM1-F1
#
_entry.id   AF-A0A081NIM1-F1
#
_cell.length_a   1.000
_cell.length_b   1.000
_cell.length_c   1.000
_cell.angle_alpha   90.00
_cell.angle_beta   90.00
_cell.angle_gamma   90.00
#
_symmetry.space_group_name_H-M   'P 1'
#
loop_
_entity.id
_entity.type
_entity.pdbx_description
1 polymer ?
#
loop_
_entity_poly.entity_id
_entity_poly.type
_entity_poly.pdbx_seq_one_letter_code
_entity_poly.pdbx_strand_id
1 'polypeptide(L)'
;MTQPVDDLAEIVDHFRPDYVVTPHIHVDAHQDHQYSTMAVREAIIKSGHTDVFVMFYANHLSNTNMHPFGLPDHLCLCPQSQGIQ
;
A
#
# COMPACT_ATOMS: atom_id res chain seq x y z
N MET A 1 -21.86 8.54 6.65
CA MET A 1 -20.40 8.47 6.76
C MET A 1 -20.00 7.19 6.06
N THR A 2 -19.51 7.29 4.84
CA THR A 2 -18.89 6.14 4.17
C THR A 2 -17.61 5.80 4.91
N GLN A 3 -17.36 4.52 5.13
CA GLN A 3 -16.12 4.06 5.78
C GLN A 3 -14.98 4.18 4.75
N PRO A 4 -13.72 4.47 5.14
CA PRO A 4 -12.60 4.62 4.19
C PRO A 4 -12.44 3.48 3.18
N VAL A 5 -12.86 2.27 3.56
CA VAL A 5 -12.89 1.08 2.68
C VAL A 5 -13.92 1.22 1.55
N ASP A 6 -15.09 1.80 1.81
CA ASP A 6 -16.14 2.01 0.81
C ASP A 6 -15.70 3.01 -0.25
N ASP A 7 -15.12 4.13 0.18
CA ASP A 7 -14.62 5.18 -0.72
C ASP A 7 -13.49 4.62 -1.60
N LEU A 8 -12.58 3.83 -1.03
CA LEU A 8 -11.51 3.17 -1.77
C LEU A 8 -12.05 2.11 -2.74
N ALA A 9 -13.09 1.35 -2.36
CA ALA A 9 -13.69 0.36 -3.25
C ALA A 9 -14.34 1.02 -4.48
N GLU A 10 -15.01 2.17 -4.30
CA GLU A 10 -15.55 2.96 -5.41
C GLU A 10 -14.44 3.43 -6.36
N ILE A 11 -13.30 3.87 -5.82
CA ILE A 11 -12.13 4.26 -6.63
C ILE A 11 -11.59 3.06 -7.42
N VAL A 12 -11.43 1.91 -6.76
CA VAL A 12 -10.94 0.68 -7.42
C VAL A 12 -11.91 0.25 -8.54
N ASP A 13 -13.22 0.30 -8.31
CA ASP A 13 -14.23 -0.05 -9.31
C ASP A 13 -14.24 0.91 -10.51
N HIS A 14 -14.04 2.20 -10.24
CA HIS A 14 -14.02 3.23 -11.28
C HIS A 14 -12.80 3.10 -12.20
N PHE A 15 -11.61 2.97 -11.61
CA PHE A 15 -10.36 3.01 -12.36
C PHE A 15 -9.88 1.63 -12.83
N ARG A 16 -10.31 0.55 -12.17
CA ARG A 16 -9.88 -0.83 -12.46
C ARG A 16 -8.37 -0.96 -12.62
N PRO A 17 -7.58 -0.58 -11.59
CA PRO A 17 -6.13 -0.55 -11.72
C PRO A 17 -5.54 -1.95 -11.83
N ASP A 18 -4.56 -2.13 -12.73
CA ASP A 18 -3.73 -3.34 -12.75
C ASP A 18 -2.74 -3.35 -11.56
N TYR A 19 -2.32 -2.17 -11.09
CA TYR A 19 -1.33 -2.02 -10.02
C TYR A 19 -1.77 -1.00 -8.99
N VAL A 20 -1.59 -1.32 -7.71
CA VAL A 20 -1.76 -0.39 -6.58
C VAL A 20 -0.49 -0.35 -5.77
N VAL A 21 0.02 0.86 -5.52
CA VAL A 21 1.23 1.08 -4.71
C VAL A 21 0.82 1.60 -3.34
N THR A 22 1.31 0.97 -2.27
CA THR A 22 0.88 1.28 -0.89
C THR A 22 2.02 1.03 0.10
N PRO A 23 2.02 1.60 1.32
CA PRO A 23 3.08 1.34 2.30
C PRO A 23 3.20 -0.15 2.69
N HIS A 24 4.40 -0.58 3.08
CA HIS A 24 4.62 -1.93 3.57
C HIS A 24 4.25 -2.03 5.06
N ILE A 25 3.24 -2.83 5.41
CA ILE A 25 2.69 -2.93 6.79
C ILE A 25 3.75 -3.21 7.86
N HIS A 26 4.79 -3.99 7.56
CA HIS A 26 5.82 -4.34 8.56
C HIS A 26 7.10 -3.49 8.49
N VAL A 27 7.31 -2.73 7.41
CA VAL A 27 8.56 -1.98 7.19
C VAL A 27 8.34 -0.49 7.43
N ASP A 28 7.15 0.02 7.07
CA ASP A 28 6.75 1.37 7.43
C ASP A 28 6.27 1.40 8.90
N ALA A 29 6.91 2.24 9.71
CA ALA A 29 6.65 2.36 11.14
C ALA A 29 5.42 3.21 11.46
N HIS A 30 4.89 3.98 10.50
CA HIS A 30 3.78 4.89 10.77
C HIS A 30 2.45 4.13 10.75
N GLN A 31 1.71 4.21 11.86
CA GLN A 31 0.49 3.42 12.04
C GLN A 31 -0.60 3.76 11.01
N ASP A 32 -0.75 5.03 10.64
CA ASP A 32 -1.69 5.43 9.59
C ASP A 32 -1.34 4.80 8.23
N HIS A 33 -0.05 4.67 7.91
CA HIS A 33 0.40 4.02 6.66
C HIS A 33 0.02 2.53 6.63
N GLN A 34 0.17 1.87 7.78
CA GLN A 34 -0.24 0.47 7.94
C GLN A 34 -1.75 0.32 7.77
N TYR A 35 -2.55 1.18 8.41
CA TYR A 35 -4.01 1.14 8.27
C TYR A 35 -4.50 1.51 6.88
N SER A 36 -3.88 2.48 6.20
CA SER A 36 -4.18 2.77 4.79
C SER A 36 -3.95 1.54 3.91
N THR A 37 -2.87 0.79 4.14
CA THR A 37 -2.59 -0.44 3.40
C THR A 37 -3.64 -1.51 3.64
N MET A 38 -4.07 -1.68 4.89
CA MET A 38 -5.15 -2.62 5.23
C MET A 38 -6.46 -2.23 4.55
N ALA A 39 -6.83 -0.95 4.58
CA ALA A 39 -8.04 -0.44 3.95
C ALA A 39 -8.04 -0.64 2.42
N VAL A 40 -6.89 -0.38 1.77
CA VAL A 40 -6.72 -0.64 0.32
C VAL A 40 -6.91 -2.12 0.00
N ARG A 41 -6.31 -3.03 0.77
CA ARG A 41 -6.46 -4.47 0.56
C ARG A 41 -7.90 -4.93 0.75
N GLU A 42 -8.58 -4.42 1.77
CA GLU A 42 -9.99 -4.72 2.01
C GLU A 42 -10.88 -4.19 0.87
N ALA A 43 -10.61 -2.98 0.39
CA ALA A 43 -11.33 -2.38 -0.73
C ALA A 43 -11.18 -3.20 -2.03
N ILE A 44 -9.96 -3.66 -2.36
CA ILE A 44 -9.72 -4.53 -3.52
C ILE A 44 -10.51 -5.83 -3.39
N ILE A 45 -10.47 -6.48 -2.22
CA ILE A 45 -11.25 -7.71 -1.98
C ILE A 45 -12.76 -7.44 -2.14
N LYS A 46 -13.25 -6.33 -1.59
CA LYS A 46 -14.65 -5.94 -1.66
C LYS A 46 -15.13 -5.65 -3.09
N SER A 47 -14.28 -5.03 -3.90
CA SER A 47 -14.58 -4.73 -5.31
C SER A 47 -14.66 -5.97 -6.21
N GLY A 48 -14.09 -7.10 -5.76
CA GLY A 48 -14.14 -8.38 -6.50
C GLY A 48 -13.17 -8.48 -7.68
N HIS A 49 -12.30 -7.49 -7.89
CA HIS A 49 -11.25 -7.56 -8.92
C HIS A 49 -10.12 -8.50 -8.48
N THR A 50 -9.77 -9.44 -9.35
CA THR A 50 -8.76 -10.49 -9.07
C THR A 50 -7.37 -10.18 -9.62
N ASP A 51 -7.27 -9.26 -10.58
CA ASP A 51 -6.03 -9.00 -11.34
C ASP A 51 -5.35 -7.69 -10.89
N VAL A 52 -5.44 -7.36 -9.61
CA VAL A 52 -4.80 -6.18 -9.03
C VAL A 52 -3.53 -6.57 -8.29
N PHE A 53 -2.37 -6.11 -8.80
CA PHE A 53 -1.08 -6.32 -8.17
C PHE A 53 -0.79 -5.24 -7.13
N VAL A 54 -0.54 -5.64 -5.88
CA VAL A 54 -0.16 -4.72 -4.81
C VAL A 54 1.36 -4.65 -4.71
N MET A 55 1.91 -3.45 -4.88
CA MET A 55 3.33 -3.16 -4.72
C MET A 55 3.55 -2.32 -3.46
N PHE A 56 4.68 -2.55 -2.78
CA PHE A 56 4.95 -1.93 -1.49
C PHE A 56 6.14 -0.97 -1.53
N TYR A 57 6.00 0.15 -0.80
CA TYR A 57 7.10 1.07 -0.48
C TYR A 57 7.22 1.26 1.03
N ALA A 58 8.30 1.90 1.50
CA ALA A 58 8.41 2.34 2.88
C ALA A 58 8.81 3.81 2.92
N ASN A 59 8.17 4.59 3.80
CA ASN A 59 8.51 5.99 4.01
C ASN A 59 9.20 6.21 5.36
N HIS A 60 8.63 5.62 6.43
CA HIS A 60 9.16 5.74 7.78
C HIS A 60 9.79 4.42 8.23
N LEU A 61 11.10 4.39 8.44
CA LEU A 61 11.78 3.19 8.94
C LEU A 61 11.83 3.21 10.48
N SER A 62 11.60 2.07 11.11
CA SER A 62 11.56 1.96 12.59
C SER A 62 12.91 2.26 13.26
N ASN A 63 14.01 1.95 12.56
CA ASN A 63 15.36 2.01 13.13
C ASN A 63 16.14 3.27 12.70
N THR A 64 15.55 4.14 11.88
CA THR A 64 16.21 5.35 11.41
C THR A 64 15.19 6.39 10.93
N ASN A 65 15.45 7.66 11.23
CA ASN A 65 14.70 8.79 10.66
C ASN A 65 15.17 9.13 9.24
N MET A 66 16.12 8.38 8.70
CA MET A 66 16.54 8.51 7.31
C MET A 66 15.48 7.88 6.41
N HIS A 67 15.11 8.57 5.33
CA HIS A 67 14.38 7.96 4.24
C HIS A 67 15.19 6.79 3.65
N PRO A 68 14.54 5.77 3.06
CA PRO A 68 15.26 4.71 2.38
C PRO A 68 16.21 5.30 1.33
N PHE A 69 17.40 4.69 1.16
CA PHE A 69 18.42 5.18 0.24
C PHE A 69 17.87 5.30 -1.18
N GLY A 70 17.91 6.52 -1.73
CA GLY A 70 17.38 6.88 -3.04
C GLY A 70 17.64 8.35 -3.35
N LEU A 71 17.30 8.78 -4.58
CA LEU A 71 17.32 10.21 -4.91
C LEU A 71 16.25 10.94 -4.07
N PRO A 72 16.50 12.19 -3.62
CA PRO A 72 15.46 13.01 -2.98
C PRO A 72 14.22 13.09 -3.89
N ASP A 73 13.02 13.05 -3.30
CA ASP A 73 11.72 13.08 -4.00
C ASP A 73 11.34 11.82 -4.83
N HIS A 74 12.08 10.72 -4.70
CA HIS A 74 11.75 9.44 -5.33
C HIS A 74 11.22 8.39 -4.34
N LEU A 75 10.24 7.59 -4.80
CA LEU A 75 9.80 6.38 -4.09
C LEU A 75 10.90 5.31 -4.16
N CYS A 76 11.38 4.87 -3.00
CA CYS A 76 12.18 3.66 -2.91
C CYS A 76 11.24 2.46 -2.74
N LEU A 77 11.09 1.69 -3.80
CA LEU A 77 10.36 0.42 -3.74
C LEU A 77 11.14 -0.57 -2.87
N CYS A 78 10.43 -1.27 -1.98
CA CYS A 78 11.02 -2.44 -1.35
C CYS A 78 11.20 -3.52 -2.43
N PRO A 79 12.31 -4.29 -2.42
CA PRO A 79 12.39 -5.49 -3.24
C PRO A 79 11.16 -6.36 -2.93
N GLN A 80 10.52 -6.94 -3.96
CA GLN A 80 9.39 -7.85 -3.73
C GLN A 80 9.80 -8.90 -2.71
N SER A 81 9.10 -8.96 -1.57
CA SER A 81 9.22 -10.10 -0.67
C SER A 81 8.71 -11.31 -1.44
N GLN A 82 9.61 -12.21 -1.80
CA GLN A 82 9.23 -13.50 -2.33
C GLN A 82 8.43 -14.24 -1.27
N GLY A 83 7.15 -14.49 -1.56
CA GLY A 83 6.39 -15.58 -0.96
C GLY A 83 6.04 -15.42 0.52
N ILE A 84 4.72 -15.41 0.77
CA ILE A 84 4.18 -15.96 2.01
C ILE A 84 4.66 -17.41 2.12
N GLN A 85 5.42 -17.72 3.18
CA GLN A 85 5.38 -19.03 3.83
C GLN A 85 5.02 -18.81 5.30
#